data_AF-A0A5D0X173-F1
#
_entry.id   AF-A0A5D0X173-F1
#
_cell.length_a   1.000
_cell.length_b   1.000
_cell.length_c   1.000
_cell.angle_alpha   90.00
_cell.angle_beta   90.00
_cell.angle_gamma   90.00
#
_symmetry.space_group_name_H-M   'P 1'
#
loop_
_entity.id
_entity.type
_entity.pdbx_description
1 polymer ?
#
loop_
_entity_poly.entity_id
_entity_poly.type
_entity_poly.pdbx_seq_one_letter_code
_entity_poly.pdbx_strand_id
1 'polypeptide(L)'
;MTPRRRQLEQPNRRRSTYQTSKAVQTNRATSAIDGLGLCYLPRDYLDAQIESGELVPVMEDWCPPFPGYHLYYPSRRQQSPALAAFVAAVRYRG
;
A
#
# COMPACT_ATOMS: atom_id res chain seq x y z
N MET A 1 22.33 32.94 47.63
CA MET A 1 23.55 32.12 47.74
C MET A 1 23.16 30.87 48.50
N THR A 2 22.68 29.83 47.80
CA THR A 2 23.26 28.47 47.60
C THR A 2 22.13 27.61 46.98
N PRO A 3 22.32 26.47 46.27
CA PRO A 3 23.45 25.96 45.48
C PRO A 3 23.10 25.56 44.02
N ARG A 4 24.18 25.54 43.23
CA ARG A 4 24.53 24.67 42.08
C ARG A 4 23.69 23.38 41.93
N ARG A 5 22.77 23.33 40.95
CA ARG A 5 22.22 22.06 40.41
C ARG A 5 23.21 21.47 39.39
N ARG A 6 23.87 20.37 39.76
CA ARG A 6 24.30 19.35 38.79
C ARG A 6 23.05 18.66 38.27
N GLN A 7 22.94 18.49 36.96
CA GLN A 7 22.22 17.45 36.20
C GLN A 7 22.19 17.96 34.74
N LEU A 8 22.45 17.22 33.68
CA LEU A 8 22.83 15.84 33.41
C LEU A 8 23.42 15.90 32.00
N GLU A 9 24.43 15.10 31.74
CA GLU A 9 24.84 14.77 30.37
C GLU A 9 23.60 14.44 29.56
N GLN A 10 23.38 15.15 28.46
CA GLN A 10 22.34 14.78 27.51
C GLN A 10 22.89 13.54 26.77
N PRO A 11 22.36 12.34 27.02
CA PRO A 11 22.83 11.18 26.30
C PRO A 11 22.31 11.30 24.87
N ASN A 12 23.25 11.36 23.94
CA ASN A 12 23.17 10.74 22.62
C ASN A 12 21.78 10.83 21.97
N ARG A 13 21.55 11.91 21.19
CA ARG A 13 20.53 11.90 20.12
C ARG A 13 20.93 10.84 19.10
N ARG A 14 20.70 9.57 19.45
CA ARG A 14 20.58 8.48 18.50
C ARG A 14 19.48 8.95 17.56
N ARG A 15 19.87 9.33 16.33
CA ARG A 15 18.94 9.40 15.22
C ARG A 15 18.22 8.07 15.28
N SER A 16 16.94 8.10 15.67
CA SER A 16 16.05 6.98 15.45
C SER A 16 15.86 6.92 13.94
N THR A 17 16.89 6.45 13.24
CA THR A 17 16.72 5.86 11.94
C THR A 17 15.79 4.69 12.24
N TYR A 18 14.51 4.86 11.92
CA TYR A 18 13.63 3.73 11.72
C TYR A 18 14.31 2.87 10.66
N GLN A 19 15.17 1.96 11.10
CA GLN A 19 15.51 0.82 10.28
C GLN A 19 14.25 0.00 10.30
N THR A 20 13.40 0.21 9.31
CA THR A 20 12.44 -0.82 8.89
C THR A 20 13.30 -2.04 8.63
N SER A 21 13.37 -2.92 9.63
CA SER A 21 13.98 -4.22 9.45
C SER A 21 13.29 -4.84 8.26
N LYS A 22 14.10 -5.18 7.27
CA LYS A 22 13.72 -5.96 6.11
C LYS A 22 13.45 -7.38 6.63
N ALA A 23 12.36 -7.55 7.38
CA ALA A 23 12.04 -8.78 8.07
C ALA A 23 10.53 -8.97 8.01
N VAL A 24 10.15 -9.78 7.02
CA VAL A 24 8.84 -10.40 6.87
C VAL A 24 7.72 -9.39 6.59
N GLN A 25 7.82 -8.71 5.44
CA GLN A 25 6.60 -8.41 4.69
C GLN A 25 6.16 -9.76 4.10
N THR A 26 5.26 -10.49 4.77
CA THR A 26 4.62 -11.68 4.18
C THR A 26 3.81 -11.21 2.98
N ASN A 27 4.48 -11.08 1.84
CA ASN A 27 3.85 -10.74 0.59
C ASN A 27 3.01 -11.96 0.18
N ARG A 28 1.69 -11.82 0.24
CA ARG A 28 0.74 -12.90 -0.09
C ARG A 28 1.00 -13.48 -1.48
N ALA A 29 1.50 -12.67 -2.42
CA ALA A 29 1.90 -13.13 -3.75
C ALA A 29 3.17 -14.01 -3.68
N THR A 30 4.23 -13.56 -2.99
CA THR A 30 5.47 -14.34 -2.84
C THR A 30 5.23 -15.69 -2.20
N SER A 31 4.39 -15.77 -1.15
CA SER A 31 4.05 -17.07 -0.54
C SER A 31 3.32 -18.01 -1.50
N ALA A 32 2.48 -17.49 -2.41
CA ALA A 32 1.82 -18.31 -3.42
C ALA A 32 2.80 -18.79 -4.51
N ILE A 33 3.73 -17.91 -4.94
CA ILE A 33 4.79 -18.24 -5.89
C ILE A 33 5.73 -19.32 -5.31
N ASP A 34 6.06 -19.21 -4.03
CA ASP A 34 6.87 -20.21 -3.31
C ASP A 34 6.11 -21.53 -3.03
N GLY A 35 4.85 -21.66 -3.48
CA GLY A 35 4.03 -22.86 -3.31
C GLY A 35 3.52 -23.10 -1.88
N LEU A 36 3.54 -22.08 -1.02
CA LEU A 36 3.13 -22.17 0.38
C LEU A 36 1.61 -21.99 0.58
N GLY A 37 0.84 -21.74 -0.49
CA GLY A 37 -0.61 -21.65 -0.44
C GLY A 37 -1.24 -20.91 -1.62
N LEU A 38 -2.51 -20.52 -1.44
CA LEU A 38 -3.26 -19.70 -2.41
C LEU A 38 -3.27 -18.23 -1.98
N CYS A 39 -3.34 -17.32 -2.95
CA CYS A 39 -3.53 -15.89 -2.68
C CYS A 39 -4.75 -15.34 -3.43
N TYR A 40 -5.38 -14.33 -2.85
CA TYR A 40 -6.46 -13.57 -3.45
C TYR A 40 -6.07 -12.09 -3.48
N LEU A 41 -5.77 -11.61 -4.69
CA LEU A 41 -5.29 -10.25 -4.96
C LEU A 41 -5.91 -9.77 -6.29
N PRO A 42 -5.99 -8.45 -6.53
CA PRO A 42 -6.38 -7.92 -7.84
C PRO A 42 -5.51 -8.47 -8.96
N ARG A 43 -6.11 -8.77 -10.11
CA ARG A 43 -5.44 -9.40 -11.26
C ARG A 43 -4.22 -8.61 -11.72
N ASP A 44 -4.32 -7.28 -11.76
CA ASP A 44 -3.24 -6.35 -12.13
C ASP A 44 -1.96 -6.52 -11.31
N TYR A 45 -2.04 -7.06 -10.08
CA TYR A 45 -0.88 -7.33 -9.24
C TYR A 45 -0.16 -8.64 -9.57
N LEU A 46 -0.84 -9.56 -10.27
CA LEU A 46 -0.38 -10.91 -10.55
C LEU A 46 -0.20 -11.17 -12.05
N ASP A 47 -0.54 -10.21 -12.92
CA ASP A 47 -0.49 -10.38 -14.38
C ASP A 47 0.87 -10.91 -14.86
N ALA A 48 1.97 -10.34 -14.38
CA ALA A 48 3.31 -10.77 -14.76
C ALA A 48 3.60 -12.25 -14.39
N GLN A 49 3.10 -12.71 -13.24
CA GLN A 49 3.29 -14.08 -12.77
C GLN A 49 2.33 -15.08 -13.43
N ILE A 50 1.13 -14.60 -13.81
CA ILE A 50 0.17 -15.42 -14.57
C ILE A 50 0.66 -15.60 -16.00
N GLU A 51 1.14 -14.53 -16.64
CA GLU A 51 1.72 -14.56 -17.99
C GLU A 51 2.99 -15.43 -18.06
N SER A 52 3.83 -15.41 -17.01
CA SER A 52 5.02 -16.27 -16.93
C SER A 52 4.70 -17.73 -16.61
N GLY A 53 3.47 -18.03 -16.15
CA GLY A 53 3.06 -19.36 -15.70
C GLY A 53 3.54 -19.73 -14.30
N GLU A 54 4.14 -18.80 -13.55
CA GLU A 54 4.49 -19.00 -12.13
C GLU A 54 3.25 -19.13 -11.24
N LEU A 55 2.14 -18.48 -11.61
CA LEU A 55 0.86 -18.59 -10.95
C LEU A 55 -0.21 -19.02 -11.95
N VAL A 56 -1.13 -19.87 -11.50
CA VAL A 56 -2.29 -20.31 -12.28
C VAL A 56 -3.55 -19.81 -11.58
N PRO A 57 -4.46 -19.10 -12.29
CA PRO A 57 -5.72 -18.71 -11.72
C PRO A 57 -6.59 -19.94 -11.45
N VAL A 58 -7.18 -20.00 -10.26
CA VAL A 58 -8.09 -21.06 -9.84
C VAL A 58 -9.41 -20.44 -9.38
N MET A 59 -10.51 -21.17 -9.53
CA MET A 59 -11.85 -20.74 -9.11
C MET A 59 -12.30 -19.41 -9.73
N GLU A 60 -12.00 -19.17 -11.00
CA GLU A 60 -12.39 -17.92 -11.68
C GLU A 60 -13.91 -17.68 -11.62
N ASP A 61 -14.72 -18.74 -11.65
CA ASP A 61 -16.18 -18.69 -11.52
C ASP A 61 -16.67 -18.08 -10.19
N TRP A 62 -15.82 -18.06 -9.17
CA TRP A 62 -16.11 -17.54 -7.84
C TRP A 62 -15.54 -16.13 -7.61
N CYS A 63 -14.86 -15.56 -8.61
CA CYS A 63 -14.26 -14.24 -8.54
C CYS A 63 -15.16 -13.22 -9.26
N PRO A 64 -15.96 -12.41 -8.55
CA PRO A 64 -16.77 -11.39 -9.20
C PRO A 64 -15.87 -10.34 -9.87
N PRO A 65 -16.30 -9.74 -10.99
CA PRO A 65 -15.54 -8.70 -11.66
C PRO A 65 -15.31 -7.53 -10.70
N PHE A 66 -14.07 -7.03 -10.68
CA PHE A 66 -13.72 -5.90 -9.85
C PHE A 66 -14.51 -4.66 -10.33
N PRO A 67 -15.31 -4.00 -9.47
CA PRO A 67 -16.15 -2.86 -9.86
C PRO A 67 -15.34 -1.62 -10.29
N GLY A 68 -14.01 -1.69 -10.17
CA GLY A 68 -13.09 -0.61 -10.47
C GLY A 68 -12.77 0.23 -9.24
N TYR A 69 -11.82 1.16 -9.44
CA TYR A 69 -11.45 2.11 -8.40
C TYR A 69 -12.44 3.27 -8.36
N HIS A 70 -12.93 3.60 -7.17
CA HIS A 70 -13.82 4.73 -6.94
C HIS A 70 -13.10 5.85 -6.18
N LEU A 71 -13.17 7.07 -6.71
CA LEU A 71 -12.69 8.26 -6.01
C LEU A 71 -13.81 8.82 -5.12
N TYR A 72 -13.65 8.72 -3.80
CA TYR A 72 -14.60 9.27 -2.84
C TYR A 72 -14.18 10.68 -2.39
N TYR A 73 -15.10 11.64 -2.51
CA TYR A 73 -14.93 13.00 -2.02
C TYR A 73 -16.15 13.42 -1.18
N PRO A 74 -16.03 13.51 0.16
CA PRO A 74 -17.19 13.68 1.05
C PRO A 74 -17.85 15.07 0.99
N SER A 75 -17.16 16.12 0.52
CA SER A 75 -17.69 17.49 0.51
C SER A 75 -18.14 17.90 -0.90
N ARG A 76 -19.40 18.29 -1.10
CA ARG A 76 -19.90 18.70 -2.43
C ARG A 76 -19.86 20.21 -2.68
N ARG A 77 -19.48 21.01 -1.67
CA ARG A 77 -19.76 22.45 -1.66
C ARG A 77 -18.66 23.33 -2.28
N GLN A 78 -17.43 22.85 -2.39
CA GLN A 78 -16.31 23.61 -2.98
C GLN A 78 -15.31 22.68 -3.65
N GLN A 79 -15.68 22.10 -4.79
CA GLN A 79 -14.67 21.44 -5.63
C GLN A 79 -13.74 22.54 -6.19
N SER A 80 -12.48 22.51 -5.79
CA SER A 80 -11.50 23.43 -6.36
C SER A 80 -11.37 23.16 -7.87
N PRO A 81 -11.11 24.18 -8.70
CA PRO A 81 -10.89 23.97 -10.14
C PRO A 81 -9.80 22.94 -10.44
N ALA A 82 -8.76 22.89 -9.60
CA ALA A 82 -7.70 21.88 -9.69
C ALA A 82 -8.21 20.45 -9.44
N LEU A 83 -9.08 20.24 -8.44
CA LEU A 83 -9.67 18.93 -8.20
C LEU A 83 -10.60 18.51 -9.33
N ALA A 84 -11.41 19.43 -9.85
CA ALA A 84 -12.29 19.15 -10.99
C ALA A 84 -11.49 18.72 -12.23
N ALA A 85 -10.39 19.44 -12.54
CA ALA A 85 -9.47 19.08 -13.62
C ALA A 85 -8.82 17.70 -13.39
N PHE A 86 -8.37 17.41 -12.16
CA PHE A 86 -7.81 16.11 -11.80
C PHE A 86 -8.83 14.98 -12.00
N VAL A 87 -10.05 15.13 -11.46
CA VAL A 87 -11.14 14.15 -11.63
C VAL A 87 -11.41 13.92 -13.11
N ALA A 88 -11.48 14.98 -13.92
CA ALA A 88 -11.71 14.87 -15.36
C ALA A 88 -10.58 14.12 -16.09
N ALA A 89 -9.34 14.25 -15.62
CA ALA A 89 -8.16 13.57 -16.17
C ALA A 89 -8.08 12.09 -15.78
N VAL A 90 -8.43 11.74 -14.54
CA VAL A 90 -8.34 10.35 -14.05
C VAL A 90 -9.62 9.54 -14.23
N ARG A 91 -10.71 10.18 -14.68
CA ARG A 91 -11.97 9.50 -14.95
C ARG A 91 -11.80 8.54 -16.13
N TYR A 92 -12.05 7.26 -15.87
CA TYR A 92 -12.10 6.22 -16.89
C TYR A 92 -13.21 6.50 -17.92
N ARG A 93 -12.90 6.32 -19.22
CA ARG A 93 -13.79 6.64 -20.35
C ARG A 93 -13.98 5.45 -21.31
N GLY A 94 -14.25 4.26 -20.78
CA GLY A 94 -14.64 3.11 -21.60
C GLY A 94 -13.47 2.45 -22.31
#